data_AF-A0A2D5E331-F1
#
_entry.id   AF-A0A2D5E331-F1
#
_cell.length_a   1.000
_cell.length_b   1.000
_cell.length_c   1.000
_cell.angle_alpha   90.00
_cell.angle_beta   90.00
_cell.angle_gamma   90.00
#
_symmetry.space_group_name_H-M   'P 1'
#
loop_
_entity.id
_entity.type
_entity.pdbx_description
1 polymer ?
#
loop_
_entity_poly.entity_id
_entity_poly.type
_entity_poly.pdbx_seq_one_letter_code
_entity_poly.pdbx_strand_id
1 'polypeptide(L)'
;MMSPGTNMIDTIGQQYTGVRPETRSASIPDVGFQDVRESFPAVETATETATETTVKPAPATEDQAGLLRRMAARLGADPADPQIGTAEGLARVGAERLISSAFLEPIIRDAREKSAPTGLFAPGTGEKRFGHLFDRAIADSIAASTEFTGVASMERRLLERIEKTLGTTAAPPNQVASETRS
;
A
#
# COMPACT_ATOMS: atom_id res chain seq x y z
N MET A 1 -16.58 67.94 -8.68
CA MET A 1 -18.00 67.80 -8.34
C MET A 1 -18.62 66.75 -9.27
N MET A 2 -19.38 65.81 -8.68
CA MET A 2 -20.42 64.94 -9.25
C MET A 2 -20.03 63.70 -10.12
N SER A 3 -20.11 62.52 -9.48
CA SER A 3 -20.77 61.30 -10.02
C SER A 3 -22.31 61.48 -10.00
N PRO A 4 -23.21 60.54 -10.39
CA PRO A 4 -23.08 59.19 -10.99
C PRO A 4 -24.08 58.92 -12.16
N GLY A 5 -24.08 57.72 -12.74
CA GLY A 5 -25.22 57.16 -13.50
C GLY A 5 -24.99 55.65 -13.66
N THR A 6 -25.59 54.77 -12.85
CA THR A 6 -27.00 54.31 -12.78
C THR A 6 -27.37 53.33 -13.89
N ASN A 7 -27.77 52.15 -13.42
CA ASN A 7 -28.22 50.92 -14.09
C ASN A 7 -29.39 51.10 -15.08
N MET A 8 -29.46 50.22 -16.09
CA MET A 8 -30.66 49.52 -16.60
C MET A 8 -30.17 48.21 -17.28
N ILE A 9 -30.48 46.99 -16.81
CA ILE A 9 -31.76 46.24 -16.81
C ILE A 9 -32.20 45.86 -18.24
N ASP A 10 -32.08 44.58 -18.61
CA ASP A 10 -33.17 43.64 -18.97
C ASP A 10 -32.61 42.39 -19.68
N THR A 11 -32.77 41.18 -19.11
CA THR A 11 -33.95 40.30 -19.23
C THR A 11 -34.10 39.72 -20.63
N ILE A 12 -33.65 38.46 -20.82
CA ILE A 12 -34.45 37.43 -21.48
C ILE A 12 -34.17 36.09 -20.78
N GLY A 13 -35.18 35.62 -20.05
CA GLY A 13 -35.31 34.22 -19.69
C GLY A 13 -35.92 33.41 -20.83
N GLN A 14 -35.43 32.20 -21.01
CA GLN A 14 -36.12 31.06 -21.63
C GLN A 14 -35.64 29.84 -20.83
N GLN A 15 -36.32 29.47 -19.74
CA GLN A 15 -37.34 28.42 -19.73
C GLN A 15 -36.98 27.22 -20.61
N TYR A 16 -36.34 26.22 -20.01
CA TYR A 16 -36.51 24.82 -20.40
C TYR A 16 -36.95 24.02 -19.18
N THR A 17 -38.27 23.92 -19.06
CA THR A 17 -39.00 22.83 -18.41
C THR A 17 -38.85 21.58 -19.28
N GLY A 18 -38.40 20.46 -18.70
CA GLY A 18 -38.40 19.20 -19.43
C GLY A 18 -37.76 18.02 -18.70
N VAL A 19 -38.59 17.31 -17.93
CA VAL A 19 -38.57 15.85 -17.74
C VAL A 19 -37.35 15.21 -17.04
N ARG A 20 -37.58 14.78 -15.79
CA ARG A 20 -36.81 13.71 -15.12
C ARG A 20 -37.06 12.38 -15.83
N PRO A 21 -36.04 11.66 -16.31
CA PRO A 21 -36.18 10.22 -16.54
C PRO A 21 -35.94 9.46 -15.23
N GLU A 22 -37.01 8.79 -14.82
CA GLU A 22 -37.15 7.63 -13.96
C GLU A 22 -35.90 6.72 -13.89
N THR A 23 -35.72 6.13 -12.70
CA THR A 23 -34.80 5.04 -12.40
C THR A 23 -34.99 3.88 -13.38
N ARG A 24 -34.03 3.68 -14.28
CA ARG A 24 -33.93 2.47 -15.08
C ARG A 24 -32.88 1.56 -14.45
N SER A 25 -33.34 0.54 -13.73
CA SER A 25 -32.54 -0.64 -13.39
C SER A 25 -31.94 -1.19 -14.69
N ALA A 26 -30.63 -1.04 -14.86
CA ALA A 26 -29.91 -1.75 -15.89
C ALA A 26 -29.76 -3.20 -15.41
N SER A 27 -30.53 -4.10 -16.01
CA SER A 27 -30.32 -5.54 -15.96
C SER A 27 -28.92 -5.84 -16.49
N ILE A 28 -28.07 -6.43 -15.65
CA ILE A 28 -26.79 -7.00 -16.06
C ILE A 28 -27.11 -8.14 -17.03
N PRO A 29 -26.54 -8.18 -18.26
CA PRO A 29 -26.62 -9.38 -19.08
C PRO A 29 -25.82 -10.51 -18.43
N ASP A 30 -26.53 -11.61 -18.17
CA ASP A 30 -26.00 -12.89 -17.71
C ASP A 30 -24.99 -13.42 -18.73
N VAL A 31 -23.71 -13.34 -18.39
CA VAL A 31 -22.62 -13.89 -19.20
C VAL A 31 -22.53 -15.36 -18.83
N GLY A 32 -23.28 -16.19 -19.55
CA GLY A 32 -23.26 -17.63 -19.40
C GLY A 32 -21.86 -18.20 -19.65
N PHE A 33 -21.19 -18.64 -18.59
CA PHE A 33 -20.07 -19.57 -18.68
C PHE A 33 -20.65 -20.99 -18.71
N GLN A 34 -20.79 -21.52 -19.93
CA GLN A 34 -21.13 -22.92 -20.15
C GLN A 34 -19.97 -23.83 -19.72
N ASP A 35 -20.35 -24.93 -19.06
CA ASP A 35 -19.55 -26.09 -18.68
C ASP A 35 -18.40 -26.42 -19.66
N VAL A 36 -17.18 -26.42 -19.15
CA VAL A 36 -16.11 -27.28 -19.66
C VAL A 36 -15.71 -28.22 -18.53
N ARG A 37 -16.49 -29.30 -18.41
CA ARG A 37 -16.12 -30.49 -17.65
C ARG A 37 -15.06 -31.25 -18.45
N GLU A 38 -13.79 -30.90 -18.25
CA GLU A 38 -12.70 -31.77 -18.65
C GLU A 38 -12.51 -32.85 -17.58
N SER A 39 -12.89 -34.05 -18.00
CA SER A 39 -12.67 -35.30 -17.27
C SER A 39 -11.19 -35.64 -17.31
N PHE A 40 -10.58 -35.82 -16.14
CA PHE A 40 -9.28 -36.49 -16.01
C PHE A 40 -9.39 -37.63 -14.98
N PRO A 41 -8.74 -38.78 -15.24
CA PRO A 41 -9.01 -40.03 -14.55
C PRO A 41 -8.44 -40.07 -13.13
N ALA A 42 -9.10 -40.84 -12.28
CA ALA A 42 -8.66 -41.17 -10.93
C ALA A 42 -7.27 -41.84 -10.96
N VAL A 43 -6.30 -41.24 -10.28
CA VAL A 43 -5.07 -41.91 -9.86
C VAL A 43 -5.07 -41.95 -8.34
N GLU A 44 -5.37 -43.14 -7.85
CA GLU A 44 -5.16 -43.56 -6.47
C GLU A 44 -3.72 -44.07 -6.38
N THR A 45 -2.84 -43.35 -5.69
CA THR A 45 -1.56 -43.91 -5.22
C THR A 45 -1.12 -43.24 -3.91
N ALA A 46 -1.17 -44.06 -2.86
CA ALA A 46 -0.15 -44.23 -1.82
C ALA A 46 0.34 -43.00 -1.03
N THR A 47 -0.05 -43.02 0.24
CA THR A 47 0.75 -42.72 1.42
C THR A 47 2.27 -42.85 1.20
N GLU A 48 3.02 -41.75 1.29
CA GLU A 48 4.40 -41.82 1.74
C GLU A 48 4.79 -40.53 2.47
N THR A 49 5.42 -40.76 3.62
CA THR A 49 5.71 -39.82 4.68
C THR A 49 6.98 -39.04 4.31
N ALA A 50 6.87 -37.75 4.02
CA ALA A 50 8.02 -36.85 3.93
C ALA A 50 7.92 -35.80 5.05
N THR A 51 8.61 -36.08 6.15
CA THR A 51 8.95 -35.10 7.19
C THR A 51 9.91 -34.07 6.59
N GLU A 52 9.38 -33.05 5.95
CA GLU A 52 10.15 -31.83 5.68
C GLU A 52 10.04 -30.93 6.90
N THR A 53 11.18 -30.70 7.55
CA THR A 53 11.30 -29.84 8.72
C THR A 53 10.98 -28.41 8.31
N THR A 54 9.72 -28.02 8.40
CA THR A 54 9.32 -26.63 8.37
C THR A 54 9.97 -25.97 9.58
N VAL A 55 11.00 -25.16 9.35
CA VAL A 55 11.49 -24.20 10.33
C VAL A 55 10.35 -23.20 10.52
N LYS A 56 9.50 -23.50 11.50
CA LYS A 56 8.47 -22.60 12.02
C LYS A 56 9.21 -21.41 12.61
N PRO A 57 9.12 -20.18 12.05
CA PRO A 57 9.67 -19.02 12.72
C PRO A 57 9.02 -18.95 14.10
N ALA A 58 9.85 -18.84 15.14
CA ALA A 58 9.41 -18.83 16.53
C ALA A 58 8.28 -17.80 16.68
N PRO A 59 7.13 -18.17 17.29
CA PRO A 59 6.06 -17.21 17.47
C PRO A 59 6.61 -16.08 18.32
N ALA A 60 6.70 -14.88 17.74
CA ALA A 60 6.86 -13.67 18.51
C ALA A 60 5.86 -13.75 19.67
N THR A 61 6.36 -13.60 20.90
CA THR A 61 5.53 -13.56 22.11
C THR A 61 4.29 -12.70 21.81
N GLU A 62 3.09 -13.11 22.20
CA GLU A 62 1.82 -12.51 21.74
C GLU A 62 1.79 -10.95 21.82
N ASP A 63 2.49 -10.38 22.80
CA ASP A 63 2.72 -8.94 22.95
C ASP A 63 3.60 -8.30 21.84
N GLN A 64 4.66 -8.99 21.41
CA GLN A 64 5.54 -8.56 20.32
C GLN A 64 4.79 -8.54 18.98
N ALA A 65 4.00 -9.56 18.66
CA ALA A 65 3.21 -9.59 17.44
C ALA A 65 2.21 -8.41 17.39
N GLY A 66 1.59 -8.07 18.54
CA GLY A 66 0.72 -6.90 18.66
C GLY A 66 1.46 -5.59 18.44
N LEU A 67 2.69 -5.46 18.94
CA LEU A 67 3.54 -4.29 18.68
C LEU A 67 3.91 -4.16 17.20
N LEU A 68 4.35 -5.25 16.56
CA LEU A 68 4.72 -5.28 15.15
C LEU A 68 3.54 -4.86 14.26
N ARG A 69 2.34 -5.40 14.51
CA ARG A 69 1.12 -4.98 13.78
C ARG A 69 0.84 -3.49 13.91
N ARG A 70 0.98 -2.91 15.12
CA ARG A 70 0.78 -1.46 15.32
C ARG A 70 1.81 -0.63 14.56
N MET A 71 3.06 -1.09 14.48
CA MET A 71 4.11 -0.40 13.72
C MET A 71 3.84 -0.48 12.21
N ALA A 72 3.50 -1.66 11.71
CA ALA A 72 3.15 -1.85 10.31
C ALA A 72 1.90 -1.05 9.91
N ALA A 73 0.86 -1.02 10.75
CA ALA A 73 -0.32 -0.18 10.51
C ALA A 73 0.03 1.32 10.38
N ARG A 74 1.00 1.82 11.17
CA ARG A 74 1.49 3.20 11.04
C ARG A 74 2.23 3.45 9.72
N LEU A 75 2.85 2.42 9.15
CA LEU A 75 3.47 2.47 7.83
C LEU A 75 2.46 2.38 6.68
N GLY A 76 1.18 2.15 6.99
CA GLY A 76 0.09 2.04 6.01
C GLY A 76 -0.13 0.61 5.51
N ALA A 77 0.37 -0.39 6.24
CA ALA A 77 0.17 -1.78 5.89
C ALA A 77 -1.28 -2.23 6.09
N ASP A 78 -1.73 -3.19 5.27
CA ASP A 78 -3.06 -3.79 5.42
C ASP A 78 -3.13 -4.60 6.72
N PRO A 79 -4.02 -4.26 7.68
CA PRO A 79 -4.14 -5.02 8.92
C PRO A 79 -4.60 -6.47 8.73
N ALA A 80 -5.17 -6.82 7.58
CA ALA A 80 -5.63 -8.17 7.26
C ALA A 80 -4.51 -9.11 6.76
N ASP A 81 -3.34 -8.58 6.38
CA ASP A 81 -2.25 -9.42 5.88
C ASP A 81 -1.65 -10.27 7.02
N PRO A 82 -1.59 -11.60 6.87
CA PRO A 82 -1.09 -12.50 7.91
C PRO A 82 0.38 -12.27 8.28
N GLN A 83 1.20 -11.68 7.41
CA GLN A 83 2.65 -11.47 7.64
C GLN A 83 2.94 -10.22 8.48
N ILE A 84 1.98 -9.33 8.65
CA ILE A 84 2.13 -8.00 9.30
C ILE A 84 2.53 -8.09 10.79
N GLY A 85 2.24 -9.24 11.41
CA GLY A 85 2.61 -9.54 12.80
C GLY A 85 4.01 -10.14 12.97
N THR A 86 4.77 -10.31 11.89
CA THR A 86 6.12 -10.88 11.92
C THR A 86 7.17 -9.80 11.67
N ALA A 87 8.43 -10.11 12.01
CA ALA A 87 9.55 -9.21 11.75
C ALA A 87 9.78 -9.03 10.25
N GLU A 88 9.59 -10.10 9.48
CA GLU A 88 9.69 -10.15 8.02
C GLU A 88 8.64 -9.25 7.37
N GLY A 89 7.37 -9.35 7.77
CA GLY A 89 6.31 -8.51 7.21
C GLY A 89 6.52 -7.03 7.52
N LEU A 90 6.97 -6.69 8.74
CA LEU A 90 7.33 -5.32 9.07
C LEU A 90 8.53 -4.81 8.24
N ALA A 91 9.56 -5.64 8.08
CA ALA A 91 10.74 -5.31 7.29
C ALA A 91 10.38 -5.05 5.82
N ARG A 92 9.52 -5.89 5.24
CA ARG A 92 9.06 -5.77 3.86
C ARG A 92 8.25 -4.51 3.64
N VAL A 93 7.23 -4.26 4.46
CA VAL A 93 6.41 -3.04 4.35
C VAL A 93 7.28 -1.79 4.53
N GLY A 94 8.20 -1.82 5.50
CA GLY A 94 9.15 -0.74 5.71
C GLY A 94 10.05 -0.50 4.49
N ALA A 95 10.55 -1.56 3.87
CA ALA A 95 11.38 -1.49 2.67
C ALA A 95 10.62 -0.91 1.47
N GLU A 96 9.41 -1.42 1.19
CA GLU A 96 8.55 -0.95 0.10
C GLU A 96 8.26 0.55 0.26
N ARG A 97 7.86 0.97 1.47
CA ARG A 97 7.55 2.37 1.75
C ARG A 97 8.76 3.29 1.62
N LEU A 98 9.92 2.85 2.12
CA LEU A 98 11.16 3.60 2.06
C LEU A 98 11.62 3.77 0.61
N ILE A 99 11.59 2.70 -0.18
CA ILE A 99 11.99 2.75 -1.59
C ILE A 99 11.05 3.61 -2.41
N SER A 100 9.74 3.41 -2.24
CA SER A 100 8.72 4.18 -2.93
C SER A 100 8.93 5.69 -2.70
N SER A 101 8.97 6.11 -1.43
CA SER A 101 9.03 7.54 -1.09
C SER A 101 10.39 8.20 -1.28
N ALA A 102 11.49 7.49 -1.02
CA ALA A 102 12.84 8.10 -1.04
C ALA A 102 13.53 8.00 -2.39
N PHE A 103 13.18 7.00 -3.23
CA PHE A 103 13.87 6.75 -4.49
C PHE A 103 12.96 6.85 -5.71
N LEU A 104 11.80 6.20 -5.68
CA LEU A 104 10.94 6.12 -6.87
C LEU A 104 10.14 7.40 -7.09
N GLU A 105 9.46 7.91 -6.05
CA GLU A 105 8.61 9.10 -6.15
C GLU A 105 9.37 10.32 -6.71
N PRO A 106 10.60 10.66 -6.28
CA PRO A 106 11.36 11.76 -6.86
C PRO A 106 11.67 11.55 -8.36
N ILE A 107 12.03 10.33 -8.76
CA ILE A 107 12.35 10.02 -10.16
C ILE A 107 11.11 10.16 -11.05
N ILE A 108 9.97 9.65 -10.58
CA ILE A 108 8.69 9.70 -11.32
C ILE A 108 8.22 11.16 -11.45
N ARG A 109 8.32 11.92 -10.36
CA ARG A 109 8.02 13.36 -10.35
C ARG A 109 8.85 14.11 -11.39
N ASP A 110 10.17 13.91 -11.36
CA ASP A 110 11.11 14.49 -12.31
C ASP A 110 10.75 14.13 -13.75
N ALA A 111 10.43 12.86 -14.01
CA ALA A 111 10.07 12.38 -15.34
C ALA A 111 8.78 13.03 -15.84
N ARG A 112 7.74 13.15 -14.99
CA ARG A 112 6.51 13.85 -15.35
C ARG A 112 6.76 15.33 -15.62
N GLU A 113 7.53 16.00 -14.77
CA GLU A 113 7.82 17.43 -14.94
C GLU A 113 8.59 17.72 -16.23
N LYS A 114 9.52 16.83 -16.61
CA LYS A 114 10.29 16.93 -17.86
C LYS A 114 9.49 16.53 -19.10
N SER A 115 8.51 15.64 -18.97
CA SER A 115 7.67 15.16 -20.08
C SER A 115 6.37 15.96 -20.25
N ALA A 116 6.12 16.95 -19.40
CA ALA A 116 4.89 17.72 -19.43
C ALA A 116 4.73 18.43 -20.80
N PRO A 117 3.64 18.16 -21.53
CA PRO A 117 3.37 18.83 -22.79
C PRO A 117 3.24 20.34 -22.60
N THR A 118 3.66 21.11 -23.60
CA THR A 118 3.54 22.58 -23.59
C THR A 118 2.37 23.02 -24.46
N GLY A 119 1.76 24.18 -24.14
CA GLY A 119 0.68 24.77 -24.95
C GLY A 119 -0.71 24.25 -24.58
N LEU A 120 -1.56 23.97 -25.57
CA LEU A 120 -2.99 23.62 -25.37
C LEU A 120 -3.21 22.32 -24.59
N PHE A 121 -2.22 21.44 -24.51
CA PHE A 121 -2.27 20.19 -23.76
C PHE A 121 -1.50 20.23 -22.44
N ALA A 122 -1.01 21.42 -22.03
CA ALA A 122 -0.26 21.54 -20.79
C ALA A 122 -1.11 21.14 -19.57
N PRO A 123 -0.51 20.54 -18.54
CA PRO A 123 -1.26 20.14 -17.35
C PRO A 123 -2.03 21.30 -16.76
N GLY A 124 -3.34 21.11 -16.61
CA GLY A 124 -4.21 22.11 -16.00
C GLY A 124 -3.92 22.32 -14.52
N THR A 125 -4.47 23.39 -13.94
CA THR A 125 -4.32 23.67 -12.49
C THR A 125 -4.79 22.50 -11.61
N GLY A 126 -5.81 21.76 -12.05
CA GLY A 126 -6.28 20.55 -11.37
C GLY A 126 -5.23 19.45 -11.35
N GLU A 127 -4.73 19.03 -12.51
CA GLU A 127 -3.73 17.96 -12.64
C GLU A 127 -2.46 18.24 -11.85
N LYS A 128 -1.98 19.49 -11.86
CA LYS A 128 -0.81 19.90 -11.06
C LYS A 128 -1.01 19.67 -9.56
N ARG A 129 -2.23 19.85 -9.05
CA ARG A 129 -2.54 19.62 -7.63
C ARG A 129 -2.52 18.14 -7.28
N PHE A 130 -2.97 17.27 -8.19
CA PHE A 130 -3.02 15.83 -7.96
C PHE A 130 -1.75 15.08 -8.37
N GLY A 131 -0.80 15.75 -9.03
CA GLY A 131 0.43 15.13 -9.52
C GLY A 131 1.18 14.34 -8.44
N HIS A 132 1.37 14.91 -7.25
CA HIS A 132 2.07 14.22 -6.17
C HIS A 132 1.37 12.92 -5.70
N LEU A 133 0.03 12.88 -5.73
CA LEU A 133 -0.72 11.66 -5.40
C LEU A 133 -0.52 10.59 -6.47
N PHE A 134 -0.50 11.01 -7.74
CA PHE A 134 -0.24 10.13 -8.87
C PHE A 134 1.18 9.57 -8.84
N ASP A 135 2.20 10.41 -8.59
CA ASP A 135 3.60 9.97 -8.46
C ASP A 135 3.75 8.93 -7.37
N ARG A 136 3.16 9.20 -6.21
CA ARG A 136 3.18 8.30 -5.07
C ARG A 136 2.50 6.98 -5.39
N ALA A 137 1.33 7.00 -6.04
CA ALA A 137 0.62 5.77 -6.41
C ALA A 137 1.43 4.90 -7.39
N ILE A 138 2.12 5.51 -8.36
CA ILE A 138 3.02 4.79 -9.27
C ILE A 138 4.22 4.25 -8.51
N ALA A 139 4.85 5.06 -7.64
CA ALA A 139 5.99 4.67 -6.84
C ALA A 139 5.66 3.46 -5.94
N ASP A 140 4.51 3.51 -5.27
CA ASP A 140 4.01 2.44 -4.41
C ASP A 140 3.73 1.17 -5.24
N SER A 141 3.13 1.30 -6.43
CA SER A 141 2.89 0.18 -7.36
C SER A 141 4.17 -0.49 -7.85
N ILE A 142 5.19 0.30 -8.22
CA ILE A 142 6.48 -0.23 -8.66
C ILE A 142 7.20 -0.93 -7.50
N ALA A 143 7.19 -0.34 -6.30
CA ALA A 143 7.83 -0.94 -5.12
C ALA A 143 7.16 -2.27 -4.73
N ALA A 144 5.84 -2.39 -4.87
CA ALA A 144 5.10 -3.61 -4.60
C ALA A 144 5.28 -4.70 -5.67
N SER A 145 5.89 -4.39 -6.82
CA SER A 145 6.11 -5.33 -7.91
C SER A 145 7.19 -6.37 -7.55
N THR A 146 6.89 -7.65 -7.80
CA THR A 146 7.83 -8.77 -7.61
C THR A 146 9.13 -8.62 -8.43
N GLU A 147 9.07 -7.91 -9.56
CA GLU A 147 10.23 -7.70 -10.44
C GLU A 147 11.20 -6.66 -9.89
N PHE A 148 10.79 -5.86 -8.90
CA PHE A 148 11.63 -4.80 -8.33
C PHE A 148 12.54 -5.35 -7.22
N THR A 149 13.72 -5.82 -7.62
CA THR A 149 14.70 -6.46 -6.71
C THR A 149 15.27 -5.54 -5.62
N GLY A 150 15.12 -4.22 -5.74
CA GLY A 150 15.63 -3.25 -4.76
C GLY A 150 14.98 -3.42 -3.37
N VAL A 151 13.69 -3.77 -3.33
CA VAL A 151 12.96 -4.00 -2.07
C VAL A 151 13.55 -5.18 -1.31
N ALA A 152 13.81 -6.30 -1.98
CA ALA A 152 14.35 -7.50 -1.34
C ALA A 152 15.70 -7.25 -0.64
N SER A 153 16.55 -6.38 -1.21
CA SER A 153 17.84 -6.02 -0.59
C SER A 153 17.66 -5.16 0.65
N MET A 154 16.69 -4.23 0.63
CA MET A 154 16.39 -3.36 1.75
C MET A 154 15.66 -4.11 2.87
N GLU A 155 14.74 -5.01 2.51
CA GLU A 155 14.03 -5.89 3.42
C GLU A 155 15.01 -6.70 4.27
N ARG A 156 16.00 -7.37 3.65
CA ARG A 156 17.05 -8.11 4.38
C ARG A 156 17.78 -7.23 5.39
N ARG A 157 18.19 -6.02 4.98
CA ARG A 157 18.88 -5.07 5.87
C ARG A 157 18.00 -4.59 7.03
N LEU A 158 16.70 -4.39 6.77
CA LEU A 158 15.75 -4.00 7.81
C LEU A 158 15.47 -5.15 8.77
N LEU A 159 15.33 -6.37 8.25
CA LEU A 159 15.12 -7.58 9.05
C LEU A 159 16.29 -7.80 10.02
N GLU A 160 17.53 -7.78 9.53
CA GLU A 160 18.74 -7.88 10.37
C GLU A 160 18.74 -6.84 11.50
N ARG A 161 18.31 -5.61 11.20
CA ARG A 161 18.23 -4.53 12.19
C ARG A 161 17.10 -4.74 13.19
N ILE A 162 15.93 -5.19 12.75
CA ILE A 162 14.77 -5.48 13.61
C ILE A 162 15.12 -6.63 14.56
N GLU A 163 15.66 -7.72 14.06
CA GLU A 163 16.10 -8.87 14.85
C GLU A 163 17.14 -8.49 15.90
N LYS A 164 18.15 -7.70 15.52
CA LYS A 164 19.14 -7.19 16.47
C LYS A 164 18.49 -6.36 17.57
N THR A 165 17.52 -5.53 17.23
CA THR A 165 16.82 -4.65 18.20
C THR A 165 15.93 -5.46 19.14
N LEU A 166 15.19 -6.44 18.61
CA LEU A 166 14.34 -7.32 19.41
C LEU A 166 15.14 -8.29 20.28
N GLY A 167 16.28 -8.79 19.78
CA GLY A 167 17.17 -9.70 20.50
C GLY A 167 17.99 -9.02 21.60
N THR A 168 18.26 -7.71 21.50
CA THR A 168 19.02 -6.96 22.54
C THR A 168 18.16 -6.63 23.76
N THR A 169 16.83 -6.74 23.68
CA THR A 169 15.90 -6.46 24.80
C THR A 169 15.84 -7.59 25.84
N ALA A 170 16.45 -8.75 25.58
CA ALA A 170 16.44 -9.91 26.49
C ALA A 170 17.79 -10.13 27.24
N ALA A 171 18.35 -9.11 27.91
CA ALA A 171 19.18 -9.21 29.13
C ALA A 171 19.95 -7.90 29.38
N PRO A 172 19.92 -7.40 30.63
CA PRO A 172 21.14 -7.49 31.43
C PRO A 172 20.97 -8.49 32.60
N PRO A 173 22.03 -9.23 32.97
CA PRO A 173 22.00 -10.14 34.08
C PRO A 173 21.82 -9.39 35.39
N ASN A 174 20.96 -9.96 36.23
CA ASN A 174 20.81 -9.73 37.65
C ASN A 174 22.20 -9.74 38.33
N GLN A 175 22.84 -8.58 38.46
CA GLN A 175 23.91 -8.39 39.43
C GLN A 175 23.25 -8.28 40.81
N VAL A 176 23.01 -9.45 41.39
CA VAL A 176 22.93 -9.61 42.84
C VAL A 176 24.28 -9.15 43.38
N ALA A 177 24.36 -7.86 43.73
CA ALA A 177 25.40 -7.36 44.61
C ALA A 177 25.13 -7.95 45.99
N SER A 178 25.63 -9.16 46.18
CA SER A 178 25.90 -9.77 47.48
C SER A 178 27.04 -8.98 48.14
N GLU A 179 26.79 -7.74 48.57
CA GLU A 179 27.67 -7.10 49.54
C GLU A 179 27.30 -7.60 50.93
N THR A 180 27.98 -8.71 51.22
CA THR A 180 28.16 -9.34 52.51
C THR A 180 28.54 -8.32 53.58
N ARG A 181 27.58 -8.09 54.48
CA ARG A 181 27.74 -7.85 55.93
C ARG A 181 29.16 -8.08 56.49
N SER A 182 29.78 -7.04 57.03
CA SER A 182 30.55 -7.05 58.30
C SER A 182 30.77 -5.62 58.78
#